data_AF-A0A958MAJ9-F1
#
_entry.id   AF-A0A958MAJ9-F1
#
_cell.length_a   1.000
_cell.length_b   1.000
_cell.length_c   1.000
_cell.angle_alpha   90.00
_cell.angle_beta   90.00
_cell.angle_gamma   90.00
#
_symmetry.space_group_name_H-M   'P 1'
#
loop_
_entity.id
_entity.type
_entity.pdbx_description
1 polymer ?
#
loop_
_entity_poly.entity_id
_entity_poly.type
_entity_poly.pdbx_seq_one_letter_code
_entity_poly.pdbx_strand_id
1 'polypeptide(L)'
;MEEQGYIEIKITSKDNTLSPGDIDINEIKEFISDVESFLYPSRKEKQNRPHISYDIEEGSVKHRFFIPITAVILFNGLTSEIKNRNNLDFLDHKRQSIIDK
;
A
#
# COMPACT_ATOMS: atom_id res chain seq x y z
N MET A 1 -23.20 -5.18 3.67
CA MET A 1 -21.82 -5.40 3.21
C MET A 1 -21.06 -4.12 3.48
N GLU A 2 -19.81 -4.19 3.93
CA GLU A 2 -18.96 -2.99 3.99
C GLU A 2 -18.66 -2.53 2.56
N GLU A 3 -18.73 -1.21 2.33
CA GLU A 3 -18.32 -0.60 1.06
C GLU A 3 -16.83 -0.85 0.82
N GLN A 4 -16.49 -1.32 -0.39
CA GLN A 4 -15.12 -1.60 -0.79
C GLN A 4 -14.60 -0.56 -1.79
N GLY A 5 -13.31 -0.31 -1.72
CA GLY A 5 -12.55 0.46 -2.71
C GLY A 5 -11.19 -0.18 -2.92
N TYR A 6 -10.29 0.54 -3.57
CA TYR A 6 -8.91 0.12 -3.72
C TYR A 6 -7.93 1.27 -3.55
N ILE A 7 -6.71 0.93 -3.15
CA ILE A 7 -5.54 1.77 -3.34
C ILE A 7 -4.72 1.21 -4.50
N GLU A 8 -4.08 2.10 -5.26
CA GLU A 8 -3.25 1.74 -6.40
C GLU A 8 -1.83 2.26 -6.16
N ILE A 9 -0.85 1.38 -6.33
CA ILE A 9 0.56 1.73 -6.38
C ILE A 9 1.04 1.42 -7.79
N LYS A 10 1.49 2.44 -8.51
CA LYS A 10 1.98 2.34 -9.88
C LYS A 10 3.50 2.38 -9.89
N ILE A 11 4.13 1.32 -10.39
CA ILE A 11 5.57 1.24 -10.61
C ILE A 11 5.84 1.48 -12.09
N THR A 12 6.76 2.38 -12.40
CA THR A 12 7.07 2.77 -13.77
C THR A 12 8.59 2.75 -13.97
N SER A 13 9.06 2.06 -15.01
CA SER A 13 10.46 2.14 -15.43
C SER A 13 10.71 3.43 -16.21
N LYS A 14 11.98 3.88 -16.28
CA LYS A 14 12.34 5.12 -17.00
C LYS A 14 11.92 5.12 -18.48
N ASP A 15 11.89 3.95 -19.09
CA ASP A 15 11.51 3.68 -20.48
C ASP A 15 10.04 3.22 -20.64
N ASN A 16 9.28 3.10 -19.53
CA ASN A 16 7.88 2.66 -19.48
C ASN A 16 7.61 1.25 -20.06
N THR A 17 8.60 0.36 -20.02
CA THR A 17 8.51 -1.01 -20.55
C THR A 17 8.14 -2.06 -19.51
N LEU A 18 8.15 -1.70 -18.22
CA LEU A 18 7.92 -2.64 -17.12
C LEU A 18 6.53 -3.29 -17.20
N SER A 19 6.50 -4.62 -17.18
CA SER A 19 5.30 -5.45 -17.14
C SER A 19 5.20 -6.24 -15.83
N PRO A 20 4.01 -6.73 -15.44
CA PRO A 20 3.84 -7.56 -14.24
C PRO A 20 4.74 -8.80 -14.21
N GLY A 21 5.06 -9.37 -15.39
CA GLY A 21 5.94 -10.54 -15.51
C GLY A 21 7.40 -10.25 -15.15
N ASP A 22 7.80 -8.98 -15.09
CA ASP A 22 9.17 -8.56 -14.74
C ASP A 22 9.38 -8.41 -13.23
N ILE A 23 8.32 -8.49 -12.42
CA ILE A 23 8.40 -8.33 -10.97
C ILE A 23 8.69 -9.67 -10.30
N ASP A 24 9.79 -9.75 -9.55
CA ASP A 24 10.11 -10.95 -8.79
C ASP A 24 9.06 -11.21 -7.69
N ILE A 25 8.78 -12.48 -7.44
CA ILE A 25 7.80 -12.89 -6.41
C ILE A 25 8.14 -12.35 -5.01
N ASN A 26 9.44 -12.16 -4.69
CA ASN A 26 9.84 -11.59 -3.40
C ASN A 26 9.48 -10.11 -3.30
N GLU A 27 9.57 -9.36 -4.41
CA GLU A 27 9.14 -7.95 -4.44
C GLU A 27 7.62 -7.86 -4.25
N ILE A 28 6.84 -8.71 -4.94
CA ILE A 28 5.38 -8.77 -4.75
C ILE A 28 5.04 -9.07 -3.29
N LYS A 29 5.71 -10.05 -2.69
CA LYS A 29 5.52 -10.43 -1.28
C LYS A 29 5.85 -9.26 -0.34
N GLU A 30 6.93 -8.53 -0.61
CA GLU A 30 7.32 -7.37 0.17
C GLU A 30 6.27 -6.25 0.06
N PHE A 31 5.81 -5.91 -1.15
CA PHE A 31 4.75 -4.93 -1.36
C PHE A 31 3.46 -5.28 -0.59
N ILE A 32 3.03 -6.54 -0.67
CA ILE A 32 1.84 -7.00 0.07
C ILE A 32 2.04 -6.84 1.58
N SER A 33 3.22 -7.21 2.10
CA SER A 33 3.57 -7.09 3.51
C SER A 33 3.63 -5.64 3.98
N ASP A 34 4.17 -4.75 3.15
CA ASP A 34 4.32 -3.33 3.43
C ASP A 34 2.97 -2.63 3.46
N VAL A 35 2.10 -2.89 2.47
CA VAL A 35 0.74 -2.34 2.45
C VAL A 35 -0.07 -2.82 3.66
N GLU A 36 -0.01 -4.11 3.99
CA GLU A 36 -0.67 -4.63 5.20
C GLU A 36 -0.16 -3.91 6.45
N SER A 37 1.16 -3.76 6.58
CA SER A 37 1.79 -3.15 7.75
C SER A 37 1.56 -1.63 7.83
N PHE A 38 1.41 -0.95 6.70
CA PHE A 38 1.11 0.47 6.66
C PHE A 38 -0.33 0.73 7.11
N LEU A 39 -1.29 -0.06 6.62
CA LEU A 39 -2.69 0.05 7.02
C LEU A 39 -2.89 -0.41 8.47
N TYR A 40 -2.23 -1.49 8.89
CA TYR A 40 -2.39 -2.16 10.18
C TYR A 40 -1.03 -2.39 10.85
N PRO A 41 -0.44 -1.38 11.52
CA PRO A 41 0.93 -1.44 12.02
C PRO A 41 1.12 -2.31 13.26
N SER A 42 0.10 -2.46 14.10
CA SER A 42 0.20 -3.29 15.31
C SER A 42 -0.25 -4.72 15.08
N ARG A 43 0.27 -5.65 15.90
CA ARG A 43 -0.16 -7.05 15.90
C ARG A 43 -1.66 -7.20 16.12
N LYS A 44 -2.25 -6.36 16.99
CA LYS A 44 -3.68 -6.39 17.31
C LYS A 44 -4.52 -5.93 16.12
N GLU A 45 -4.10 -4.88 15.41
CA GLU A 45 -4.79 -4.43 14.20
C GLU A 45 -4.73 -5.49 13.10
N LYS A 46 -3.58 -6.12 12.87
CA LYS A 46 -3.44 -7.21 11.88
C LYS A 46 -4.34 -8.42 12.17
N GLN A 47 -4.55 -8.75 13.44
CA GLN A 47 -5.44 -9.86 13.83
C GLN A 47 -6.91 -9.57 13.53
N ASN A 48 -7.31 -8.29 13.54
CA ASN A 48 -8.69 -7.86 13.34
C ASN A 48 -8.89 -7.19 11.97
N ARG A 49 -7.90 -7.26 11.08
CA ARG A 49 -7.99 -6.56 9.81
C ARG A 49 -9.04 -7.24 8.91
N PRO A 50 -9.79 -6.45 8.13
CA PRO A 50 -10.64 -6.96 7.07
C PRO A 50 -9.86 -7.77 6.03
N HIS A 51 -10.61 -8.51 5.21
CA HIS A 51 -10.02 -9.17 4.04
C HIS A 51 -9.42 -8.12 3.09
N ILE A 52 -8.19 -8.38 2.64
CA ILE A 52 -7.48 -7.58 1.65
C ILE A 52 -7.25 -8.52 0.47
N SER A 53 -7.81 -8.19 -0.69
CA SER A 53 -7.47 -8.88 -1.93
C SER A 53 -6.57 -7.99 -2.79
N TYR A 54 -5.89 -8.62 -3.75
CA TYR A 54 -4.81 -8.01 -4.52
C TYR A 54 -4.95 -8.40 -5.99
N ASP A 55 -4.67 -7.43 -6.86
CA ASP A 55 -4.54 -7.63 -8.30
C ASP A 55 -3.32 -6.87 -8.84
N ILE A 56 -2.71 -7.41 -9.90
CA ILE A 56 -1.56 -6.82 -10.59
C ILE A 56 -1.89 -6.63 -12.07
N GLU A 57 -1.88 -5.37 -12.53
CA GLU A 57 -2.34 -5.01 -13.87
C GLU A 57 -1.24 -4.35 -14.72
N GLU A 58 -1.43 -4.44 -16.04
CA GLU A 58 -0.63 -3.79 -17.07
C GLU A 58 -0.79 -2.25 -17.12
N GLY A 59 0.11 -1.60 -17.86
CA GLY A 59 0.11 -0.14 -18.05
C GLY A 59 1.01 0.60 -17.04
N SER A 60 2.27 0.16 -16.99
CA SER A 60 3.21 0.29 -15.87
C SER A 60 2.65 -0.41 -14.63
N VAL A 61 3.32 -1.45 -14.15
CA VAL A 61 2.84 -2.38 -13.13
C VAL A 61 2.01 -1.69 -12.04
N LYS A 62 0.72 -2.00 -12.01
CA LYS A 62 -0.23 -1.45 -11.03
C LYS A 62 -0.55 -2.52 -10.01
N HIS A 63 -0.20 -2.25 -8.76
CA HIS A 63 -0.58 -3.05 -7.60
C HIS A 63 -1.88 -2.47 -7.05
N ARG A 64 -3.00 -3.20 -7.21
CA ARG A 64 -4.32 -2.79 -6.70
C ARG A 64 -4.66 -3.62 -5.47
N PHE A 65 -4.91 -2.95 -4.35
CA PHE A 65 -5.31 -3.59 -3.11
C PHE A 65 -6.76 -3.23 -2.79
N PHE A 66 -7.64 -4.21 -2.82
CA PHE A 66 -9.05 -4.02 -2.51
C PHE A 66 -9.29 -4.16 -1.02
N ILE A 67 -9.82 -3.10 -0.43
CA ILE A 67 -9.94 -2.92 1.02
C ILE A 67 -11.23 -2.15 1.35
N PRO A 68 -11.69 -2.16 2.60
CA PRO A 68 -12.83 -1.33 3.00
C PRO A 68 -12.58 0.15 2.76
N ILE A 69 -13.64 0.89 2.43
CA ILE A 69 -13.55 2.31 2.08
C ILE A 69 -12.90 3.17 3.17
N THR A 70 -13.09 2.80 4.44
CA THR A 70 -12.45 3.46 5.59
C THR A 70 -10.92 3.37 5.54
N ALA A 71 -10.39 2.23 5.10
CA ALA A 71 -8.95 2.03 4.93
C ALA A 71 -8.41 2.83 3.72
N VAL A 72 -9.19 2.97 2.64
CA VAL A 72 -8.86 3.87 1.52
C VAL A 72 -8.76 5.32 1.98
N ILE A 73 -9.74 5.78 2.77
CA ILE A 73 -9.76 7.15 3.32
C ILE A 73 -8.56 7.37 4.24
N LEU A 74 -8.25 6.42 5.12
CA LEU A 74 -7.08 6.47 5.99
C LEU A 74 -5.79 6.58 5.17
N PHE A 75 -5.60 5.72 4.16
CA PHE A 75 -4.42 5.75 3.30
C PHE A 75 -4.25 7.10 2.61
N ASN A 76 -5.31 7.63 2.01
CA ASN A 76 -5.29 8.94 1.35
C ASN A 76 -5.02 10.09 2.33
N GLY A 77 -5.60 10.03 3.53
CA GLY A 77 -5.36 11.02 4.58
C GLY A 77 -3.91 11.02 5.04
N LEU A 78 -3.35 9.84 5.34
CA LEU A 78 -1.95 9.71 5.77
C LEU A 78 -0.98 10.16 4.67
N THR A 79 -1.16 9.71 3.43
CA THR A 79 -0.29 10.09 2.30
C THR A 79 -0.36 11.59 2.00
N SER A 80 -1.55 12.19 2.09
CA SER A 80 -1.72 13.65 1.97
C SER A 80 -0.98 14.40 3.09
N GLU A 81 -1.12 13.97 4.34
CA GLU A 81 -0.44 14.59 5.49
C GLU A 81 1.09 14.44 5.42
N ILE A 82 1.60 13.28 4.99
CA ILE A 82 3.04 13.05 4.76
C ILE A 82 3.56 14.09 3.77
N LYS A 83 2.87 14.27 2.64
CA LYS A 83 3.24 15.24 1.60
C LYS A 83 3.16 16.68 2.11
N ASN A 84 2.11 17.03 2.85
CA ASN A 84 1.88 18.39 3.34
C ASN A 84 2.92 18.80 4.40
N ARG A 85 3.29 17.88 5.30
CA ARG A 85 4.24 18.13 6.38
C ARG A 85 5.69 17.96 5.96
N ASN A 86 5.92 17.15 4.93
CA ASN A 86 7.26 16.72 4.51
C ASN A 86 8.07 16.14 5.70
N ASN A 87 7.40 15.37 6.56
CA ASN A 87 7.93 14.74 7.76
C ASN A 87 7.07 13.49 8.08
N LEU A 88 7.67 12.48 8.74
CA LEU A 88 7.02 11.23 9.16
C LEU A 88 6.84 11.10 10.68
N ASP A 89 7.39 12.01 11.50
CA ASP A 89 7.41 11.92 12.98
C ASP A 89 6.03 11.72 13.63
N PHE A 90 4.96 12.12 12.94
CA PHE A 90 3.59 12.00 13.44
C PHE A 90 2.98 10.60 13.25
N LEU A 91 3.62 9.73 12.45
CA LEU A 91 3.18 8.37 12.21
C LEU A 91 3.70 7.42 13.31
N ASP A 92 3.05 6.28 13.49
CA ASP A 92 3.64 5.20 14.29
C ASP A 92 4.94 4.69 13.66
N HIS A 93 5.91 4.30 14.49
CA HIS A 93 7.22 3.81 14.06
C HIS A 93 7.15 2.74 12.95
N LYS A 94 6.16 1.84 13.01
CA LYS A 94 6.02 0.79 11.99
C LYS A 94 5.65 1.36 10.62
N ARG A 95 4.80 2.39 10.56
CA ARG A 95 4.46 3.10 9.32
C ARG A 95 5.65 3.88 8.78
N GLN A 96 6.38 4.56 9.66
CA GLN A 96 7.62 5.28 9.29
C GLN A 96 8.62 4.32 8.63
N SER A 97 8.89 3.17 9.26
CA SER A 97 9.87 2.18 8.78
C SER A 97 9.55 1.55 7.43
N ILE A 98 8.32 1.69 6.92
CA ILE A 98 7.92 1.20 5.59
C ILE A 98 8.25 2.24 4.52
N ILE A 99 8.16 3.53 4.87
CA ILE A 99 8.40 4.64 3.94
C ILE A 99 9.90 4.95 3.85
N ASP A 100 10.62 4.91 4.97
CA ASP A 100 12.06 5.22 5.04
C ASP A 100 12.99 4.04 4.66
N LYS A 101 12.49 3.08 3.87
CA LYS A 101 13.32 1.98 3.35
C LYS A 101 14.26 2.48 2.26
#